data_AF-A0A352Y1E0-F1
#
_entry.id   AF-A0A352Y1E0-F1
#
_cell.length_a   1.000
_cell.length_b   1.000
_cell.length_c   1.000
_cell.angle_alpha   90.00
_cell.angle_beta   90.00
_cell.angle_gamma   90.00
#
_symmetry.space_group_name_H-M   'P 1'
#
loop_
_entity.id
_entity.type
_entity.pdbx_description
1 polymer ?
#
loop_
_entity_poly.entity_id
_entity_poly.type
_entity_poly.pdbx_seq_one_letter_code
_entity_poly.pdbx_strand_id
1 'polypeptide(L)'
;NSYYHDDIRRAAELKPQGIHYVDVGTSGGVWGLERGYCLMIGGEDEVVKHLDPIFSVLAPGVDAASRTAGREKMGGTSEQGYLHCG
;
A
#
# COMPACT_ATOMS: atom_id res chain seq x y z
N ASN A 1 -12.08 2.47 0.70
CA ASN A 1 -12.70 3.64 0.04
C ASN A 1 -13.21 4.63 1.07
N SER A 2 -12.31 5.13 1.92
CA SER A 2 -12.53 6.30 2.77
C SER A 2 -12.18 7.58 2.02
N TYR A 3 -12.58 8.72 2.55
CA TYR A 3 -12.13 10.02 2.08
C TYR A 3 -10.84 10.42 2.82
N TYR A 4 -9.76 10.71 2.10
CA TYR A 4 -8.42 10.85 2.68
C TYR A 4 -8.31 11.91 3.81
N HIS A 5 -9.13 12.97 3.77
CA HIS A 5 -9.15 13.95 4.87
C HIS A 5 -9.63 13.34 6.20
N ASP A 6 -10.54 12.35 6.16
CA ASP A 6 -10.94 11.62 7.36
C ASP A 6 -9.80 10.75 7.88
N ASP A 7 -8.98 10.20 7.00
CA ASP A 7 -7.83 9.35 7.36
C ASP A 7 -6.74 10.20 8.03
N ILE A 8 -6.46 11.39 7.50
CA ILE A 8 -5.59 12.40 8.14
C ILE A 8 -6.12 12.77 9.54
N ARG A 9 -7.43 13.03 9.65
CA ARG A 9 -8.08 13.38 10.92
C ARG A 9 -7.98 12.22 11.93
N ARG A 10 -8.29 10.99 11.52
CA ARG A 10 -8.21 9.78 12.36
C ARG A 10 -6.79 9.55 12.86
N ALA A 11 -5.79 9.67 11.98
CA ALA A 11 -4.39 9.54 12.36
C ALA A 11 -4.01 10.56 13.45
N ALA A 12 -4.44 11.82 13.31
CA ALA A 12 -4.19 12.85 14.30
C ALA A 12 -4.91 12.59 15.65
N GLU A 13 -6.13 12.06 15.63
CA GLU A 13 -6.91 11.72 16.83
C GLU A 13 -6.37 10.50 17.60
N LEU A 14 -5.77 9.54 16.87
CA LEU A 14 -5.26 8.28 17.43
C LEU A 14 -3.82 8.39 17.95
N LYS A 15 -3.01 9.27 17.36
CA LYS A 15 -1.59 9.44 17.72
C LYS A 15 -1.36 9.74 19.21
N PRO A 16 -2.10 10.63 19.90
CA PRO A 16 -1.93 10.88 21.33
C PRO A 16 -2.24 9.66 22.21
N GLN A 17 -2.96 8.68 21.69
CA GLN A 17 -3.31 7.44 22.39
C GLN A 17 -2.27 6.34 22.15
N GLY A 18 -1.19 6.63 21.42
CA GLY A 18 -0.18 5.64 21.05
C GLY A 18 -0.65 4.64 19.99
N ILE A 19 -1.69 4.98 19.23
CA ILE A 19 -2.23 4.13 18.17
C ILE A 19 -1.78 4.69 16.81
N HIS A 20 -1.05 3.88 16.06
CA HIS A 20 -0.65 4.19 14.69
C HIS A 20 -1.79 3.87 13.73
N TYR A 21 -2.13 4.83 12.88
CA TYR A 21 -3.16 4.67 11.85
C TYR A 21 -2.52 4.42 10.49
N VAL A 22 -3.00 3.41 9.78
CA VAL A 22 -2.60 3.09 8.41
C VAL A 22 -3.85 2.97 7.55
N ASP A 23 -3.90 3.78 6.50
CA ASP A 23 -4.91 3.71 5.44
C ASP A 23 -4.34 2.88 4.28
N VAL A 24 -5.15 2.01 3.69
CA VAL A 24 -4.75 1.19 2.54
C VAL A 24 -5.85 1.22 1.48
N GLY A 25 -5.66 2.08 0.48
CA GLY A 25 -6.39 2.02 -0.78
C GLY A 25 -6.17 0.66 -1.43
N THR A 26 -7.25 -0.07 -1.71
CA THR A 26 -7.19 -1.46 -2.20
C THR A 26 -7.99 -1.59 -3.49
N SER A 27 -7.35 -2.10 -4.55
CA SER A 27 -7.98 -2.38 -5.84
C SER A 27 -7.71 -3.81 -6.30
N GLY A 28 -8.64 -4.39 -7.05
CA GLY A 28 -8.59 -5.79 -7.52
C GLY A 28 -9.92 -6.55 -7.34
N GLY A 29 -10.82 -6.02 -6.51
CA GLY A 29 -12.12 -6.63 -6.23
C GLY A 29 -11.98 -8.05 -5.65
N VAL A 30 -13.00 -8.88 -5.86
CA VAL A 30 -13.01 -10.26 -5.34
C VAL A 30 -11.88 -11.13 -5.87
N TRP A 31 -11.39 -10.85 -7.10
CA TRP A 31 -10.33 -11.61 -7.74
C TRP A 31 -8.95 -11.34 -7.16
N GLY A 32 -8.78 -10.29 -6.35
CA GLY A 32 -7.51 -10.01 -5.70
C GLY A 32 -7.09 -11.09 -4.71
N LEU A 33 -8.02 -11.93 -4.23
CA LEU A 33 -7.68 -13.10 -3.40
C LEU A 33 -6.77 -14.08 -4.15
N GLU A 34 -6.99 -14.25 -5.45
CA GLU A 34 -6.22 -15.17 -6.29
C GLU A 34 -5.08 -14.47 -7.03
N ARG A 35 -5.27 -13.20 -7.40
CA ARG A 35 -4.37 -12.45 -8.29
C ARG A 35 -3.50 -11.41 -7.57
N GLY A 36 -3.71 -11.22 -6.28
CA GLY A 36 -3.16 -10.11 -5.50
C GLY A 36 -3.94 -8.80 -5.67
N TYR A 37 -3.72 -7.89 -4.72
CA TYR A 37 -4.36 -6.58 -4.65
C TYR A 37 -3.36 -5.46 -4.95
N CYS A 38 -3.78 -4.48 -5.75
CA CYS A 38 -3.01 -3.25 -5.85
C CYS A 38 -3.26 -2.41 -4.59
N LEU A 39 -2.21 -2.04 -3.86
CA LEU A 39 -2.31 -1.36 -2.57
C LEU A 39 -1.64 0.03 -2.57
N MET A 40 -2.36 1.05 -2.09
CA MET A 40 -1.84 2.41 -1.88
C MET A 40 -1.90 2.72 -0.40
N ILE A 41 -0.75 2.82 0.25
CA ILE A 41 -0.62 2.76 1.71
C ILE A 41 -0.29 4.15 2.22
N GLY A 42 -1.11 4.72 3.10
CA GLY A 42 -0.83 5.93 3.85
C GLY A 42 -0.53 5.60 5.32
N GLY A 43 0.51 6.20 5.90
CA GLY A 43 0.90 5.96 7.28
C GLY A 43 2.32 6.47 7.59
N GLU A 44 2.74 6.32 8.84
CA GLU A 44 4.10 6.69 9.27
C GLU A 44 5.15 5.71 8.72
N ASP A 45 6.29 6.20 8.22
CA ASP A 45 7.35 5.42 7.56
C ASP A 45 7.72 4.13 8.29
N GLU A 46 8.06 4.22 9.58
CA GLU A 46 8.51 3.06 10.35
C GLU A 46 7.39 2.03 10.57
N VAL A 47 6.14 2.48 10.65
CA VAL A 47 4.97 1.60 10.79
C VAL A 47 4.70 0.89 9.47
N VAL A 48 4.72 1.63 8.35
CA VAL A 48 4.52 1.05 7.01
C VAL A 48 5.65 0.07 6.69
N LYS A 49 6.90 0.43 7.00
CA LYS A 49 8.07 -0.45 6.82
C LYS A 49 7.98 -1.72 7.67
N HIS A 50 7.47 -1.64 8.89
CA HIS A 50 7.21 -2.82 9.71
C HIS A 50 6.17 -3.77 9.07
N LEU A 51 5.18 -3.20 8.39
CA LEU A 51 4.09 -3.93 7.73
C LEU A 51 4.42 -4.36 6.29
N ASP A 52 5.57 -3.96 5.72
CA ASP A 52 5.97 -4.26 4.34
C ASP A 52 5.81 -5.73 3.93
N PRO A 53 6.18 -6.74 4.77
CA PRO A 53 5.99 -8.14 4.41
C PRO A 53 4.52 -8.52 4.17
N ILE A 54 3.57 -7.86 4.85
CA ILE A 54 2.13 -8.11 4.67
C ILE A 54 1.69 -7.59 3.31
N PHE A 55 2.11 -6.38 2.95
CA PHE A 55 1.77 -5.78 1.66
C PHE A 55 2.40 -6.54 0.50
N SER A 56 3.65 -6.98 0.65
CA SER A 56 4.34 -7.79 -0.35
C SER A 56 3.62 -9.11 -0.63
N VAL A 57 3.12 -9.81 0.39
CA VAL A 57 2.40 -11.08 0.24
C VAL A 57 1.02 -10.89 -0.40
N LEU A 58 0.36 -9.77 -0.14
CA LEU A 58 -0.98 -9.48 -0.69
C LEU A 58 -0.95 -8.92 -2.11
N ALA A 59 0.18 -8.39 -2.56
CA ALA A 59 0.29 -7.76 -3.86
C ALA A 59 0.44 -8.79 -5.01
N PRO A 60 0.11 -8.41 -6.26
CA PRO A 60 0.22 -9.30 -7.42
C PRO A 60 1.64 -9.80 -7.72
N GLY A 61 2.66 -9.02 -7.33
CA GLY A 61 4.05 -9.28 -7.67
C GLY A 61 4.44 -8.82 -9.07
N VAL A 62 5.75 -8.72 -9.31
CA VAL A 62 6.33 -8.17 -10.55
C VAL A 62 5.97 -8.95 -11.82
N ASP A 63 5.73 -10.25 -11.71
CA ASP A 63 5.44 -11.11 -12.86
C ASP A 63 3.96 -11.07 -13.30
N ALA A 64 3.11 -10.34 -12.56
CA ALA A 64 1.69 -10.24 -12.87
C ALA A 64 1.40 -9.45 -14.17
N ALA A 65 2.34 -8.63 -14.63
CA ALA A 65 2.24 -7.87 -15.87
C ALA A 65 3.62 -7.68 -16.53
N SER A 66 3.63 -7.45 -17.85
CA SER A 66 4.85 -7.06 -18.54
C SER A 66 5.35 -5.73 -18.03
N ARG A 67 6.66 -5.61 -17.80
CA ARG A 67 7.29 -4.36 -17.35
C ARG A 67 7.11 -3.25 -18.39
N THR A 68 6.90 -2.03 -17.92
CA THR A 68 6.83 -0.84 -18.77
C THR A 68 8.18 -0.57 -19.42
N ALA A 69 8.21 -0.53 -20.75
CA ALA A 69 9.44 -0.31 -21.51
C ALA A 69 10.14 1.00 -21.12
N GLY A 70 11.45 0.95 -20.90
CA GLY A 70 12.28 2.09 -20.53
C GLY A 70 12.22 2.47 -19.05
N ARG A 71 11.55 1.67 -18.20
CA ARG A 71 11.43 1.90 -16.75
C ARG A 71 12.05 0.79 -15.90
N GLU A 72 12.90 -0.05 -16.49
CA GLU A 72 13.44 -1.26 -15.87
C GLU A 72 14.34 -0.99 -14.64
N LYS A 73 14.76 0.26 -14.45
CA LYS A 73 15.65 0.71 -13.36
C LYS A 73 14.95 1.55 -12.29
N MET A 74 13.63 1.83 -12.40
CA MET A 74 12.95 2.64 -11.38
C MET A 74 12.93 1.96 -10.01
N GLY A 75 12.81 0.63 -9.97
CA GLY A 75 12.74 -0.14 -8.73
C GLY A 75 11.55 0.27 -7.85
N GLY A 76 11.63 -0.10 -6.57
CA GLY A 76 10.60 0.19 -5.58
C GLY A 76 9.44 -0.80 -5.58
N THR A 77 8.55 -0.64 -4.60
CA THR A 77 7.45 -1.57 -4.35
C THR A 77 6.33 -1.46 -5.39
N SER A 78 6.25 -0.34 -6.13
CA SER A 78 5.20 -0.15 -7.14
C SER A 78 5.23 -1.18 -8.25
N GLU A 79 6.42 -1.71 -8.59
CA GLU A 79 6.56 -2.81 -9.55
C GLU A 79 6.06 -4.14 -8.98
N GLN A 80 5.97 -4.28 -7.66
CA GLN A 80 5.36 -5.43 -6.99
C GLN A 80 3.83 -5.27 -6.84
N GLY A 81 3.29 -4.09 -7.14
CA GLY A 81 1.85 -3.79 -7.07
C GLY A 81 1.40 -3.06 -5.80
N TYR A 82 2.31 -2.57 -4.96
CA TYR A 82 1.95 -1.74 -3.80
C TYR A 82 2.86 -0.53 -3.64
N LEU A 83 2.34 0.57 -3.09
CA LEU A 83 3.10 1.81 -2.94
C LEU A 83 2.76 2.50 -1.62
N HIS A 84 3.79 2.96 -0.92
CA HIS A 84 3.63 3.89 0.19
C HIS A 84 3.47 5.32 -0.36
N CYS A 85 2.34 5.93 -0.04
CA CYS A 85 1.86 7.21 -0.55
C CYS A 85 1.85 8.26 0.57
N GLY A 86 3.03 8.71 1.02
CA GLY A 86 3.13 9.78 2.00
C GLY A 86 4.40 9.69 2.83
#